data_AF-G7I3U3-F1
#
_entry.id   AF-G7I3U3-F1
#
_cell.length_a   1.000
_cell.length_b   1.000
_cell.length_c   1.000
_cell.angle_alpha   90.00
_cell.angle_beta   90.00
_cell.angle_gamma   90.00
#
_symmetry.space_group_name_H-M   'P 1'
#
loop_
_entity.id
_entity.type
_entity.pdbx_description
1 polymer ?
#
loop_
_entity_poly.entity_id
_entity_poly.type
_entity_poly.pdbx_seq_one_letter_code
_entity_poly.pdbx_strand_id
1 'polypeptide(L)'
;MGFPKKPLFLLLFFIFFTTHFSKSSSSPDYTTLVYKGCSKETFTDPNGAYSQSLSALFGSLVSQSTKTRFFKTTTGNGQNSITGIFQCRGDLTNSDCYSCVSKLPVLSDKLCGKTISARVQLSGCYMLYEVAGFPQVSGMQILFKTCGTTNAAGRGFEERRDTAFSVMENGVVSNHGFYVTTYQSLYVMGQCEGDVGDSDCGECVKSAVQRAQVECGSSISGQIYLHKCFISFSYYPNGVPKGGHSSSGGGSSSSSYSSSFSGQNTGKTVAIILGGIAAVAFLVICLLFARNLVKKRDGRLLTVEEYGLLWRPNSSRGGLILDIYLLAERDLW
;
A
#
# COMPACT_ATOMS: atom_id res chain seq x y z
N MET A 1 2.99 31.03 50.67
CA MET A 1 3.75 30.39 49.59
C MET A 1 2.80 29.52 48.78
N GLY A 2 2.33 30.00 47.63
CA GLY A 2 1.39 29.28 46.78
C GLY A 2 1.85 29.36 45.33
N PHE A 3 2.56 28.33 44.87
CA PHE A 3 3.00 28.23 43.47
C PHE A 3 1.80 27.84 42.58
N PRO A 4 1.58 28.53 41.44
CA PRO A 4 0.45 28.22 40.57
C PRO A 4 0.71 26.92 39.78
N LYS A 5 -0.12 25.90 40.01
CA LYS A 5 -0.10 24.55 39.38
C LYS A 5 -0.42 24.51 37.87
N LYS A 6 -0.35 25.65 37.16
CA LYS A 6 -0.75 25.76 35.74
C LYS A 6 0.29 25.32 34.68
N PRO A 7 1.62 25.31 34.91
CA PRO A 7 2.57 24.93 33.85
C PRO A 7 2.62 23.41 33.63
N LEU A 8 2.32 22.60 34.65
CA LEU A 8 2.39 21.13 34.57
C LEU A 8 1.30 20.53 33.66
N PHE A 9 0.09 21.10 33.67
CA PHE A 9 -1.03 20.62 32.86
C PHE A 9 -0.85 20.89 31.37
N LEU A 10 -0.25 22.04 31.02
CA LEU A 10 0.10 22.38 29.63
C LEU A 10 1.21 21.49 29.07
N LEU A 11 2.16 21.09 29.91
CA LEU A 11 3.27 20.22 29.53
C LEU A 11 2.80 18.78 29.26
N LEU A 12 1.84 18.28 30.06
CA LEU A 12 1.19 16.98 29.84
C LEU A 12 0.35 16.94 28.54
N PHE A 13 -0.34 18.03 28.19
CA PHE A 13 -1.10 18.11 26.93
C PHE A 13 -0.20 18.16 25.70
N PHE A 14 0.97 18.80 25.80
CA PHE A 14 1.98 18.82 24.73
C PHE A 14 2.61 17.45 24.49
N ILE A 15 2.93 16.70 25.56
CA ILE A 15 3.44 15.33 25.46
C ILE A 15 2.40 14.43 24.76
N PHE A 16 1.13 14.56 25.12
CA PHE A 16 0.03 13.79 24.51
C PHE A 16 -0.15 14.09 23.01
N PHE A 17 -0.01 15.36 22.60
CA PHE A 17 -0.09 15.74 21.19
C PHE A 17 1.14 15.27 20.37
N THR A 18 2.33 15.25 20.97
CA THR A 18 3.54 14.72 20.29
C THR A 18 3.53 13.21 20.12
N THR A 19 2.82 12.46 20.97
CA THR A 19 2.64 11.01 20.81
C THR A 19 1.53 10.62 19.82
N HIS A 20 0.68 11.58 19.39
CA HIS A 20 -0.39 11.35 18.41
C HIS A 20 -0.04 11.74 16.97
N PHE A 21 1.14 12.32 16.72
CA PHE A 21 1.71 12.33 15.37
C PHE A 21 2.24 10.94 15.07
N SER A 22 1.33 10.01 14.78
CA SER A 22 1.66 8.78 14.07
C SER A 22 2.47 9.17 12.84
N LYS A 23 3.74 8.78 12.82
CA LYS A 23 4.54 8.78 11.60
C LYS A 23 3.69 8.10 10.52
N SER A 24 3.24 8.86 9.52
CA SER A 24 2.82 8.28 8.25
C SER A 24 4.11 7.81 7.57
N SER A 25 4.61 6.66 8.02
CA SER A 25 5.43 5.82 7.18
C SER A 25 4.52 5.36 6.06
N SER A 26 4.81 5.74 4.82
CA SER A 26 4.25 5.10 3.64
C SER A 26 4.72 3.65 3.64
N SER A 27 4.05 2.81 4.43
CA SER A 27 4.18 1.35 4.33
C SER A 27 3.81 0.98 2.90
N PRO A 28 4.56 0.08 2.24
CA PRO A 28 4.09 -0.47 0.97
C PRO A 28 2.68 -1.01 1.20
N ASP A 29 1.71 -0.56 0.40
CA ASP A 29 0.33 -0.98 0.55
C ASP A 29 0.19 -2.41 0.05
N TYR A 30 0.12 -3.35 1.00
CA TYR A 30 -0.03 -4.78 0.75
C TYR A 30 -1.47 -5.26 1.00
N THR A 31 -2.43 -4.36 1.29
CA THR A 31 -3.82 -4.74 1.60
C THR A 31 -4.87 -4.16 0.65
N THR A 32 -4.46 -3.38 -0.35
CA THR A 32 -5.35 -2.90 -1.40
C THR A 32 -5.86 -4.06 -2.28
N LEU A 33 -7.16 -4.03 -2.56
CA LEU A 33 -7.82 -4.99 -3.44
C LEU A 33 -7.31 -4.84 -4.87
N VAL A 34 -6.86 -5.94 -5.47
CA VAL A 34 -6.45 -6.00 -6.87
C VAL A 34 -7.59 -6.53 -7.73
N TYR A 35 -8.07 -7.74 -7.42
CA TYR A 35 -9.22 -8.33 -8.11
C TYR A 35 -9.92 -9.40 -7.27
N LYS A 36 -11.11 -9.80 -7.73
CA LYS A 36 -11.85 -10.95 -7.21
C LYS A 36 -12.30 -11.86 -8.35
N GLY A 37 -12.42 -13.15 -8.08
CA GLY A 37 -13.13 -14.11 -8.91
C GLY A 37 -14.10 -14.88 -8.04
N CYS A 38 -15.36 -14.99 -8.45
CA CYS A 38 -16.38 -15.73 -7.71
C CYS A 38 -17.05 -16.71 -8.67
N SER A 39 -17.33 -17.93 -8.22
CA SER A 39 -18.19 -18.84 -8.98
C SER A 39 -19.60 -18.22 -9.13
N LYS A 40 -20.26 -18.52 -10.25
CA LYS A 40 -21.69 -18.18 -10.44
C LYS A 40 -22.58 -19.09 -9.59
N GLU A 41 -22.09 -20.27 -9.25
CA GLU A 41 -22.80 -21.25 -8.44
C GLU A 41 -22.64 -20.95 -6.95
N THR A 42 -23.74 -21.11 -6.22
CA THR A 42 -23.83 -20.87 -4.78
C THR A 42 -24.00 -22.18 -4.04
N PHE A 43 -23.64 -22.17 -2.75
CA PHE A 43 -23.87 -23.35 -1.92
C PHE A 43 -25.37 -23.59 -1.74
N THR A 44 -25.80 -24.83 -1.94
CA THR A 44 -27.05 -25.33 -1.38
C THR A 44 -26.72 -25.94 -0.02
N ASP A 45 -26.87 -25.16 1.05
CA ASP A 45 -26.40 -25.54 2.41
C ASP A 45 -27.54 -25.57 3.43
N PRO A 46 -28.55 -26.44 3.27
CA PRO A 46 -29.72 -26.49 4.17
C PRO A 46 -29.35 -26.84 5.61
N ASN A 47 -28.25 -27.56 5.82
CA ASN A 47 -27.80 -28.04 7.13
C ASN A 47 -26.59 -27.24 7.69
N GLY A 48 -26.11 -26.21 6.98
CA GLY A 48 -24.97 -25.39 7.42
C GLY A 48 -23.59 -26.07 7.34
N ALA A 49 -23.50 -27.26 6.73
CA ALA A 49 -22.27 -28.06 6.68
C ALA A 49 -21.17 -27.40 5.84
N TYR A 50 -21.52 -26.78 4.71
CA TYR A 50 -20.54 -26.06 3.89
C TYR A 50 -20.06 -24.79 4.59
N SER A 51 -20.98 -24.05 5.20
CA SER A 51 -20.68 -22.84 5.96
C SER A 51 -19.73 -23.13 7.12
N GLN A 52 -19.94 -24.26 7.82
CA GLN A 52 -19.05 -24.70 8.90
C GLN A 52 -17.67 -25.10 8.38
N SER A 53 -17.60 -25.91 7.31
CA SER A 53 -16.32 -26.29 6.68
C SER A 53 -15.54 -25.08 6.19
N LEU A 54 -16.21 -24.12 5.53
CA LEU A 54 -15.57 -22.90 5.03
C LEU A 54 -15.05 -22.01 6.16
N SER A 55 -15.81 -21.90 7.26
CA SER A 55 -15.37 -21.18 8.46
C SER A 55 -14.11 -21.81 9.07
N ALA A 56 -14.11 -23.16 9.20
CA ALA A 56 -12.95 -23.90 9.68
C ALA A 56 -11.73 -23.73 8.75
N LEU A 57 -11.96 -23.73 7.43
CA LEU A 57 -10.92 -23.49 6.43
C LEU A 57 -10.28 -22.12 6.61
N PHE A 58 -11.09 -21.06 6.66
CA PHE A 58 -10.60 -19.70 6.86
C PHE A 58 -9.83 -19.55 8.18
N GLY A 59 -10.33 -20.15 9.27
CA GLY A 59 -9.62 -20.18 10.55
C GLY A 59 -8.23 -20.83 10.44
N SER A 60 -8.15 -21.98 9.75
CA SER A 60 -6.89 -22.69 9.52
C SER A 60 -5.91 -21.87 8.68
N LEU A 61 -6.36 -21.31 7.56
CA LEU A 61 -5.53 -20.48 6.67
C LEU A 61 -4.99 -19.24 7.38
N VAL A 62 -5.86 -18.51 8.10
CA VAL A 62 -5.45 -17.31 8.86
C VAL A 62 -4.46 -17.68 9.98
N SER A 63 -4.73 -18.74 10.73
CA SER A 63 -3.80 -19.21 11.78
C SER A 63 -2.42 -19.53 11.21
N GLN A 64 -2.37 -20.25 10.09
CA GLN A 64 -1.13 -20.71 9.50
C GLN A 64 -0.31 -19.58 8.86
N SER A 65 -0.94 -18.48 8.45
CA SER A 65 -0.26 -17.28 7.94
C SER A 65 0.70 -16.61 8.95
N THR A 66 0.58 -16.93 10.24
CA THR A 66 1.54 -16.48 11.28
C THR A 66 2.89 -17.18 11.18
N LYS A 67 2.96 -18.32 10.49
CA LYS A 67 4.14 -19.20 10.44
C LYS A 67 4.72 -19.32 9.04
N THR A 68 3.86 -19.37 8.02
CA THR A 68 4.26 -19.59 6.63
C THR A 68 3.63 -18.54 5.71
N ARG A 69 4.23 -18.36 4.53
CA ARG A 69 3.71 -17.47 3.47
C ARG A 69 2.85 -18.18 2.44
N PHE A 70 2.78 -19.49 2.52
CA PHE A 70 1.94 -20.35 1.71
C PHE A 70 1.38 -21.45 2.59
N PHE A 71 0.13 -21.80 2.39
CA PHE A 71 -0.46 -22.99 2.97
C PHE A 71 -1.66 -23.44 2.15
N LYS A 72 -1.80 -24.76 2.00
CA LYS A 72 -2.90 -25.43 1.33
C LYS A 72 -3.45 -26.49 2.26
N THR A 73 -4.76 -26.51 2.43
CA THR A 73 -5.43 -27.49 3.27
C THR A 73 -6.84 -27.75 2.75
N THR A 74 -7.38 -28.90 3.14
CA THR A 74 -8.77 -29.26 2.89
C THR A 74 -9.50 -29.42 4.21
N THR A 75 -10.76 -29.02 4.25
CA THR A 75 -11.66 -29.16 5.40
C THR A 75 -13.01 -29.71 4.97
N GLY A 76 -13.72 -30.38 5.87
CA GLY A 76 -14.98 -31.05 5.55
C GLY A 76 -14.77 -32.49 5.12
N ASN A 77 -15.87 -33.21 4.94
CA ASN A 77 -15.86 -34.65 4.67
C ASN A 77 -16.69 -34.97 3.41
N GLY A 78 -16.20 -35.92 2.59
CA GLY A 78 -16.90 -36.41 1.42
C GLY A 78 -17.23 -35.29 0.42
N GLN A 79 -18.50 -35.17 0.04
CA GLN A 79 -18.96 -34.15 -0.92
C GLN A 79 -18.87 -32.72 -0.39
N ASN A 80 -18.81 -32.51 0.93
CA ASN A 80 -18.74 -31.18 1.54
C ASN A 80 -17.29 -30.71 1.76
N SER A 81 -16.32 -31.38 1.13
CA SER A 81 -14.91 -31.05 1.25
C SER A 81 -14.59 -29.78 0.47
N ILE A 82 -13.87 -28.86 1.10
CA ILE A 82 -13.44 -27.59 0.53
C ILE A 82 -11.93 -27.52 0.65
N THR A 83 -11.24 -27.36 -0.48
CA THR A 83 -9.81 -27.09 -0.51
C THR A 83 -9.60 -25.58 -0.55
N GLY A 84 -8.66 -25.09 0.26
CA GLY A 84 -8.32 -23.69 0.28
C GLY A 84 -6.83 -23.47 0.35
N ILE A 85 -6.42 -22.33 -0.15
CA ILE A 85 -5.04 -21.85 -0.12
C ILE A 85 -5.00 -20.38 0.29
N PHE A 86 -3.93 -20.00 0.97
CA PHE A 86 -3.47 -18.62 0.96
C PHE A 86 -2.03 -18.58 0.46
N GLN A 87 -1.67 -17.44 -0.14
CA GLN A 87 -0.30 -17.13 -0.51
C GLN A 87 -0.06 -15.65 -0.28
N CYS A 88 0.98 -15.32 0.49
CA CYS A 88 1.52 -13.99 0.65
C CYS A 88 2.63 -13.74 -0.36
N ARG A 89 2.90 -12.46 -0.62
CA ARG A 89 4.05 -12.01 -1.39
C ARG A 89 5.34 -12.40 -0.66
N GLY A 90 6.34 -12.86 -1.40
CA GLY A 90 7.52 -13.49 -0.81
C GLY A 90 8.39 -12.57 0.05
N ASP A 91 8.30 -11.25 -0.15
CA ASP A 91 9.02 -10.20 0.57
C ASP A 91 8.36 -9.79 1.90
N LEU A 92 7.13 -10.23 2.18
CA LEU A 92 6.43 -9.86 3.41
C LEU A 92 6.99 -10.59 4.63
N THR A 93 6.95 -9.96 5.80
CA THR A 93 7.14 -10.67 7.07
C THR A 93 5.92 -11.55 7.37
N ASN A 94 6.05 -12.53 8.27
CA ASN A 94 4.88 -13.31 8.70
C ASN A 94 3.81 -12.44 9.39
N SER A 95 4.22 -11.35 10.05
CA SER A 95 3.29 -10.38 10.64
C SER A 95 2.48 -9.62 9.58
N ASP A 96 3.14 -9.17 8.51
CA ASP A 96 2.47 -8.49 7.39
C ASP A 96 1.61 -9.46 6.60
N CYS A 97 2.09 -10.69 6.41
CA CYS A 97 1.34 -11.78 5.80
C CYS A 97 0.06 -12.07 6.58
N TYR A 98 0.13 -12.25 7.90
CA TYR A 98 -1.05 -12.39 8.76
C TYR A 98 -2.00 -11.19 8.66
N SER A 99 -1.45 -9.97 8.69
CA SER A 99 -2.23 -8.74 8.57
C SER A 99 -2.95 -8.62 7.23
N CYS A 100 -2.38 -9.19 6.17
CA CYS A 100 -2.99 -9.27 4.85
C CYS A 100 -4.07 -10.38 4.80
N VAL A 101 -3.71 -11.61 5.20
CA VAL A 101 -4.57 -12.79 5.07
C VAL A 101 -5.79 -12.71 5.98
N SER A 102 -5.67 -12.13 7.17
CA SER A 102 -6.80 -11.93 8.11
C SER A 102 -7.93 -11.07 7.55
N LYS A 103 -7.69 -10.24 6.52
CA LYS A 103 -8.73 -9.45 5.85
C LYS A 103 -9.54 -10.26 4.84
N LEU A 104 -8.96 -11.33 4.29
CA LEU A 104 -9.53 -12.06 3.15
C LEU A 104 -10.86 -12.76 3.45
N PRO A 105 -11.12 -13.38 4.62
CA PRO A 105 -12.40 -14.01 4.90
C PRO A 105 -13.58 -13.04 4.81
N VAL A 106 -13.46 -11.88 5.45
CA VAL A 106 -14.50 -10.83 5.44
C VAL A 106 -14.67 -10.24 4.04
N LEU A 107 -13.56 -10.00 3.33
CA LEU A 107 -13.62 -9.51 1.96
C LEU A 107 -14.25 -10.53 1.01
N SER A 108 -13.95 -11.82 1.16
CA SER A 108 -14.54 -12.89 0.36
C SER A 108 -16.05 -12.90 0.54
N ASP A 109 -16.54 -12.87 1.77
CA ASP A 109 -17.97 -12.84 2.06
C ASP A 109 -18.63 -11.58 1.47
N LYS A 110 -18.04 -10.40 1.68
CA LYS A 110 -18.57 -9.13 1.18
C LYS A 110 -18.59 -9.04 -0.35
N LEU A 111 -17.58 -9.60 -1.02
CA LEU A 111 -17.35 -9.43 -2.45
C LEU A 111 -17.93 -10.56 -3.31
N CYS A 112 -18.03 -11.76 -2.77
CA CYS A 112 -18.52 -12.96 -3.46
C CYS A 112 -19.77 -13.57 -2.84
N GLY A 113 -20.10 -13.28 -1.58
CA GLY A 113 -21.18 -13.97 -0.88
C GLY A 113 -20.84 -15.45 -0.65
N LYS A 114 -21.87 -16.30 -0.61
CA LYS A 114 -21.75 -17.74 -0.37
C LYS A 114 -21.66 -18.53 -1.68
N THR A 115 -20.51 -18.48 -2.34
CA THR A 115 -20.24 -19.19 -3.61
C THR A 115 -19.39 -20.43 -3.41
N ILE A 116 -19.52 -21.42 -4.29
CA ILE A 116 -18.78 -22.71 -4.18
C ILE A 116 -17.27 -22.58 -4.47
N SER A 117 -16.86 -21.46 -5.03
CA SER A 117 -15.46 -21.09 -5.21
C SER A 117 -15.34 -19.58 -5.18
N ALA A 118 -14.27 -19.09 -4.57
CA ALA A 118 -13.91 -17.68 -4.63
C ALA A 118 -12.39 -17.48 -4.49
N ARG A 119 -11.89 -16.50 -5.23
CA ARG A 119 -10.54 -15.95 -5.14
C ARG A 119 -10.61 -14.46 -4.83
N VAL A 120 -9.89 -14.03 -3.81
CA VAL A 120 -9.71 -12.60 -3.51
C VAL A 120 -8.22 -12.30 -3.47
N GLN A 121 -7.77 -11.39 -4.34
CA GLN A 121 -6.38 -10.96 -4.46
C GLN A 121 -6.23 -9.54 -3.89
N LEU A 122 -5.40 -9.41 -2.86
CA LEU A 122 -4.83 -8.15 -2.40
C LEU A 122 -3.41 -7.99 -2.97
N SER A 123 -2.85 -6.78 -2.90
CA SER A 123 -1.50 -6.47 -3.39
C SER A 123 -0.38 -7.24 -2.66
N GLY A 124 -0.66 -7.75 -1.47
CA GLY A 124 0.28 -8.53 -0.65
C GLY A 124 -0.04 -10.00 -0.48
N CYS A 125 -1.26 -10.44 -0.76
CA CYS A 125 -1.66 -11.82 -0.55
C CYS A 125 -2.95 -12.15 -1.30
N TYR A 126 -3.24 -13.43 -1.47
CA TYR A 126 -4.56 -13.89 -1.89
C TYR A 126 -5.00 -15.12 -1.12
N MET A 127 -6.30 -15.38 -1.23
CA MET A 127 -6.93 -16.61 -0.78
C MET A 127 -7.83 -17.11 -1.88
N LEU A 128 -7.79 -18.42 -2.11
CA LEU A 128 -8.65 -19.15 -3.02
C LEU A 128 -9.24 -20.33 -2.26
N TYR A 129 -10.53 -20.57 -2.39
CA TYR A 129 -11.15 -21.82 -1.97
C TYR A 129 -12.03 -22.38 -3.08
N GLU A 130 -12.11 -23.70 -3.13
CA GLU A 130 -12.84 -24.47 -4.13
C GLU A 130 -13.43 -25.72 -3.47
N VAL A 131 -14.70 -26.00 -3.76
CA VAL A 131 -15.33 -27.27 -3.38
C VAL A 131 -14.72 -28.45 -4.13
N ALA A 132 -14.85 -29.64 -3.57
CA ALA A 132 -14.51 -30.87 -4.25
C ALA A 132 -15.25 -30.98 -5.60
N GLY A 133 -14.51 -31.35 -6.65
CA GLY A 133 -15.06 -31.48 -8.01
C GLY A 133 -15.13 -30.17 -8.81
N PHE A 134 -14.63 -29.05 -8.27
CA PHE A 134 -14.53 -27.81 -9.04
C PHE A 134 -13.66 -28.01 -10.30
N PRO A 135 -14.05 -27.48 -11.48
CA PRO A 135 -13.32 -27.68 -12.72
C PRO A 135 -11.86 -27.21 -12.62
N GLN A 136 -10.94 -28.02 -13.16
CA GLN A 136 -9.53 -27.66 -13.20
C GLN A 136 -9.31 -26.48 -14.16
N VAL A 137 -8.71 -25.42 -13.63
CA VAL A 137 -8.34 -24.20 -14.36
C VAL A 137 -6.89 -24.33 -14.79
N SER A 138 -6.58 -24.06 -16.06
CA SER A 138 -5.19 -24.07 -16.52
C SER A 138 -4.35 -23.07 -15.73
N GLY A 139 -3.18 -23.49 -15.25
CA GLY A 139 -2.25 -22.64 -14.49
C GLY A 139 -1.83 -21.37 -15.24
N MET A 140 -1.85 -21.42 -16.57
CA MET A 140 -1.46 -20.34 -17.48
C MET A 140 -2.64 -19.45 -17.90
N GLN A 141 -3.86 -19.75 -17.45
CA GLN A 141 -5.02 -18.90 -17.78
C GLN A 141 -4.88 -17.53 -17.14
N ILE A 142 -5.08 -16.48 -17.92
CA ILE A 142 -5.11 -15.10 -17.42
C ILE A 142 -6.36 -14.89 -16.56
N LEU A 143 -6.14 -14.50 -15.31
CA LEU A 143 -7.22 -14.18 -14.36
C LEU A 143 -7.48 -12.68 -14.28
N PHE A 144 -6.42 -11.87 -14.32
CA PHE A 144 -6.52 -10.42 -14.23
C PHE A 144 -5.31 -9.76 -14.88
N LYS A 145 -5.52 -8.57 -15.44
CA LYS A 145 -4.43 -7.69 -15.90
C LYS A 145 -4.75 -6.23 -15.57
N THR A 146 -3.70 -5.46 -15.34
CA THR A 146 -3.76 -4.01 -15.33
C THR A 146 -2.50 -3.44 -15.96
N CYS A 147 -2.63 -2.40 -16.78
CA CYS A 147 -1.52 -1.67 -17.36
C CYS A 147 -1.61 -0.21 -16.90
N GLY A 148 -0.48 0.44 -16.70
CA GLY A 148 -0.42 1.87 -16.41
C GLY A 148 -0.98 2.68 -17.58
N THR A 149 -1.58 3.81 -17.26
CA THR A 149 -2.13 4.75 -18.27
C THR A 149 -1.05 5.56 -18.98
N THR A 150 0.17 5.56 -18.45
CA THR A 150 1.31 6.27 -19.00
C THR A 150 2.16 5.33 -19.83
N ASN A 151 2.49 5.75 -21.05
CA ASN A 151 3.40 5.03 -21.91
C ASN A 151 4.83 5.54 -21.76
N ALA A 152 5.80 4.68 -22.04
CA ALA A 152 7.20 5.05 -21.99
C ALA A 152 7.52 6.11 -23.06
N ALA A 153 8.22 7.17 -22.66
CA ALA A 153 8.76 8.16 -23.56
C ALA A 153 10.24 7.85 -23.83
N GLY A 154 10.64 7.91 -25.11
CA GLY A 154 12.02 7.66 -25.53
C GLY A 154 12.27 6.24 -26.05
N ARG A 155 13.48 6.03 -26.60
CA ARG A 155 13.90 4.74 -27.19
C ARG A 155 14.50 3.83 -26.12
N GLY A 156 14.39 2.51 -26.32
CA GLY A 156 15.06 1.49 -25.50
C GLY A 156 14.31 1.06 -24.24
N PHE A 157 13.08 1.55 -24.00
CA PHE A 157 12.27 1.06 -22.89
C PHE A 157 11.95 -0.43 -23.01
N GLU A 158 11.50 -0.87 -24.19
CA GLU A 158 11.12 -2.25 -24.46
C GLU A 158 12.30 -3.20 -24.26
N GLU A 159 13.48 -2.85 -24.77
CA GLU A 159 14.72 -3.61 -24.57
C GLU A 159 15.09 -3.75 -23.08
N ARG A 160 15.03 -2.64 -22.32
CA ARG A 160 15.27 -2.67 -20.87
C ARG A 160 14.25 -3.55 -20.15
N ARG A 161 12.98 -3.48 -20.58
CA ARG A 161 11.90 -4.29 -20.01
C ARG A 161 12.09 -5.76 -20.28
N ASP A 162 12.34 -6.13 -21.51
CA ASP A 162 12.50 -7.52 -21.90
C ASP A 162 13.77 -8.12 -21.27
N THR A 163 14.84 -7.32 -21.10
CA THR A 163 16.02 -7.71 -20.32
C THR A 163 15.67 -7.97 -18.85
N ALA A 164 14.94 -7.05 -18.19
CA ALA A 164 14.53 -7.23 -16.81
C ALA A 164 13.63 -8.46 -16.62
N PHE A 165 12.72 -8.71 -17.57
CA PHE A 165 11.89 -9.90 -17.59
C PHE A 165 12.71 -11.17 -17.71
N SER A 166 13.70 -11.22 -18.60
CA SER A 166 14.57 -12.39 -18.73
C SER A 166 15.36 -12.68 -17.44
N VAL A 167 15.84 -11.64 -16.73
CA VAL A 167 16.49 -11.81 -15.42
C VAL A 167 15.50 -12.34 -14.39
N MET A 168 14.27 -11.83 -14.36
CA MET A 168 13.21 -12.28 -13.47
C MET A 168 12.79 -13.74 -13.72
N GLU A 169 12.65 -14.16 -14.98
CA GLU A 169 12.31 -15.53 -15.38
C GLU A 169 13.34 -16.54 -14.83
N ASN A 170 14.64 -16.25 -14.95
CA ASN A 170 15.68 -17.10 -14.37
C ASN A 170 15.72 -17.03 -12.84
N GLY A 171 15.44 -15.85 -12.29
CA GLY A 171 15.44 -15.60 -10.85
C GLY A 171 14.34 -16.37 -10.12
N VAL A 172 13.13 -16.49 -10.67
CA VAL A 172 12.04 -17.26 -10.03
C VAL A 172 12.37 -18.74 -9.97
N VAL A 173 13.05 -19.30 -10.96
CA VAL A 173 13.50 -20.71 -10.96
C VAL A 173 14.58 -20.91 -9.91
N SER A 174 15.58 -20.01 -9.88
CA SER A 174 16.73 -20.13 -8.96
C SER A 174 16.37 -19.86 -7.51
N ASN A 175 15.28 -19.12 -7.25
CA ASN A 175 14.85 -18.70 -5.93
C ASN A 175 13.51 -19.33 -5.51
N HIS A 176 13.17 -20.49 -6.09
CA HIS A 176 12.03 -21.32 -5.72
C HIS A 176 10.69 -20.56 -5.68
N GLY A 177 10.41 -19.80 -6.74
CA GLY A 177 9.08 -19.26 -7.02
C GLY A 177 8.85 -17.81 -6.66
N PHE A 178 9.80 -17.07 -6.06
CA PHE A 178 9.65 -15.63 -5.85
C PHE A 178 10.93 -14.88 -6.18
N TYR A 179 10.84 -13.84 -7.01
CA TYR A 179 12.01 -13.05 -7.35
C TYR A 179 11.66 -11.59 -7.63
N VAL A 180 12.50 -10.69 -7.15
CA VAL A 180 12.39 -9.25 -7.34
C VAL A 180 13.75 -8.73 -7.78
N THR A 181 13.78 -7.88 -8.81
CA THR A 181 15.01 -7.23 -9.23
C THR A 181 14.74 -5.86 -9.82
N THR A 182 15.82 -5.10 -10.03
CA THR A 182 15.78 -3.83 -10.73
C THR A 182 16.85 -3.82 -11.82
N TYR A 183 16.46 -3.47 -13.03
CA TYR A 183 17.36 -3.32 -14.17
C TYR A 183 17.13 -1.95 -14.82
N GLN A 184 18.16 -1.10 -14.84
CA GLN A 184 18.14 0.23 -15.49
C GLN A 184 16.82 1.01 -15.28
N SER A 185 16.48 1.27 -14.01
CA SER A 185 15.26 1.99 -13.59
C SER A 185 13.92 1.25 -13.75
N LEU A 186 13.96 -0.02 -14.16
CA LEU A 186 12.78 -0.88 -14.18
C LEU A 186 12.80 -1.84 -13.00
N TYR A 187 11.79 -1.73 -12.15
CA TYR A 187 11.52 -2.69 -11.07
C TYR A 187 10.63 -3.80 -11.61
N VAL A 188 10.98 -5.06 -11.36
CA VAL A 188 10.18 -6.23 -11.76
C VAL A 188 10.05 -7.21 -10.60
N MET A 189 8.92 -7.89 -10.54
CA MET A 189 8.62 -8.93 -9.56
C MET A 189 7.87 -10.06 -10.24
N GLY A 190 8.31 -11.28 -9.99
CA GLY A 190 7.65 -12.51 -10.42
C GLY A 190 7.39 -13.41 -9.22
N GLN A 191 6.23 -14.07 -9.20
CA GLN A 191 5.89 -15.03 -8.17
C GLN A 191 5.03 -16.16 -8.69
N CYS A 192 5.35 -17.39 -8.30
CA CYS A 192 4.57 -18.60 -8.52
C CYS A 192 3.80 -18.99 -7.24
N GLU A 193 2.73 -19.74 -7.40
CA GLU A 193 2.05 -20.40 -6.29
C GLU A 193 2.99 -21.43 -5.63
N GLY A 194 2.97 -21.51 -4.29
CA GLY A 194 3.98 -22.24 -3.53
C GLY A 194 4.00 -23.77 -3.70
N ASP A 195 3.02 -24.37 -4.40
CA ASP A 195 3.01 -25.81 -4.74
C ASP A 195 3.44 -26.10 -6.19
N VAL A 196 3.87 -25.08 -6.94
CA VAL A 196 4.37 -25.22 -8.31
C VAL A 196 5.86 -25.54 -8.30
N GLY A 197 6.28 -26.56 -9.05
CA GLY A 197 7.69 -26.94 -9.19
C GLY A 197 8.49 -25.89 -9.98
N ASP A 198 9.81 -25.86 -9.78
CA ASP A 198 10.70 -24.81 -10.34
C ASP A 198 10.59 -24.69 -11.88
N SER A 199 10.49 -25.82 -12.61
CA SER A 199 10.33 -25.82 -14.06
C SER A 199 9.00 -25.19 -14.50
N ASP A 200 7.89 -25.68 -13.94
CA ASP A 200 6.54 -25.18 -14.25
C ASP A 200 6.39 -23.72 -13.83
N CYS A 201 7.09 -23.28 -12.78
CA CYS A 201 7.14 -21.90 -12.36
C CYS A 201 7.79 -21.02 -13.42
N GLY A 202 8.93 -21.44 -13.97
CA GLY A 202 9.59 -20.77 -15.09
C GLY A 202 8.68 -20.63 -16.31
N GLU A 203 7.96 -21.71 -16.68
CA GLU A 203 7.00 -21.69 -17.78
C GLU A 203 5.81 -20.77 -17.54
N CYS A 204 5.27 -20.76 -16.32
CA CYS A 204 4.17 -19.89 -15.95
C CYS A 204 4.59 -18.41 -16.05
N VAL A 205 5.74 -18.06 -15.47
CA VAL A 205 6.25 -16.68 -15.49
C VAL A 205 6.58 -16.23 -16.91
N LYS A 206 7.16 -17.11 -17.73
CA LYS A 206 7.39 -16.84 -19.16
C LYS A 206 6.08 -16.58 -19.91
N SER A 207 5.04 -17.35 -19.63
CA SER A 207 3.70 -17.12 -20.19
C SER A 207 3.14 -15.76 -19.75
N ALA A 208 3.35 -15.38 -18.48
CA ALA A 208 2.92 -14.08 -17.96
C ALA A 208 3.69 -12.91 -18.62
N VAL A 209 4.99 -13.09 -18.90
CA VAL A 209 5.82 -12.12 -19.65
C VAL A 209 5.29 -11.93 -21.07
N GLN A 210 5.00 -13.01 -21.79
CA GLN A 210 4.41 -12.93 -23.14
C GLN A 210 3.08 -12.16 -23.13
N ARG A 211 2.23 -12.42 -22.12
CA ARG A 211 0.99 -11.64 -21.93
C ARG A 211 1.28 -10.18 -21.62
N ALA A 212 2.27 -9.85 -20.79
CA ALA A 212 2.62 -8.45 -20.53
C ALA A 212 3.10 -7.71 -21.79
N GLN A 213 3.88 -8.37 -22.65
CA GLN A 213 4.37 -7.79 -23.90
C GLN A 213 3.24 -7.45 -24.87
N VAL A 214 2.24 -8.33 -24.98
CA VAL A 214 1.07 -8.13 -25.85
C VAL A 214 0.09 -7.11 -25.24
N GLU A 215 -0.19 -7.23 -23.94
CA GLU A 215 -1.28 -6.51 -23.30
C GLU A 215 -0.86 -5.13 -22.74
N CYS A 216 0.41 -4.99 -22.33
CA CYS A 216 0.96 -3.78 -21.70
C CYS A 216 2.24 -3.27 -22.42
N GLY A 217 2.38 -3.55 -23.72
CA GLY A 217 3.60 -3.37 -24.50
C GLY A 217 4.28 -1.99 -24.38
N SER A 218 3.53 -0.90 -24.45
CA SER A 218 4.08 0.47 -24.35
C SER A 218 3.97 1.09 -22.96
N SER A 219 3.27 0.42 -22.03
CA SER A 219 2.96 0.96 -20.71
C SER A 219 4.19 0.92 -19.80
N ILE A 220 4.39 1.96 -18.98
CA ILE A 220 5.52 2.04 -18.04
C ILE A 220 5.36 1.12 -16.82
N SER A 221 4.18 0.56 -16.62
CA SER A 221 3.89 -0.33 -15.50
C SER A 221 2.81 -1.32 -15.86
N GLY A 222 2.81 -2.49 -15.25
CA GLY A 222 1.72 -3.44 -15.44
C GLY A 222 1.80 -4.57 -14.43
N GLN A 223 0.67 -5.26 -14.29
CA GLN A 223 0.57 -6.48 -13.50
C GLN A 223 -0.26 -7.49 -14.29
N ILE A 224 0.28 -8.70 -14.45
CA ILE A 224 -0.38 -9.82 -15.12
C ILE A 224 -0.50 -10.95 -14.11
N TYR A 225 -1.74 -11.35 -13.82
CA TYR A 225 -2.04 -12.46 -12.93
C TYR A 225 -2.58 -13.63 -13.75
N LEU A 226 -1.81 -14.70 -13.78
CA LEU A 226 -2.27 -16.01 -14.24
C LEU A 226 -2.80 -16.80 -13.04
N HIS A 227 -3.34 -17.99 -13.30
CA HIS A 227 -3.90 -18.82 -12.22
C HIS A 227 -2.85 -19.26 -11.19
N LYS A 228 -1.65 -19.62 -11.66
CA LYS A 228 -0.56 -20.16 -10.81
C LYS A 228 0.66 -19.26 -10.64
N CYS A 229 0.68 -18.07 -11.26
CA CYS A 229 1.76 -17.11 -11.07
C CYS A 229 1.31 -15.69 -11.41
N PHE A 230 2.08 -14.70 -11.02
CA PHE A 230 1.91 -13.33 -11.49
C PHE A 230 3.26 -12.65 -11.73
N ILE A 231 3.24 -11.61 -12.57
CA ILE A 231 4.35 -10.68 -12.71
C ILE A 231 3.85 -9.25 -12.53
N SER A 232 4.72 -8.38 -12.04
CA SER A 232 4.51 -6.95 -12.04
C SER A 232 5.77 -6.20 -12.43
N PHE A 233 5.60 -5.05 -13.07
CA PHE A 233 6.70 -4.18 -13.44
C PHE A 233 6.33 -2.71 -13.30
N SER A 234 7.32 -1.88 -13.03
CA SER A 234 7.17 -0.43 -12.93
C SER A 234 8.47 0.28 -13.28
N TYR A 235 8.39 1.24 -14.19
CA TYR A 235 9.51 2.04 -14.64
C TYR A 235 9.55 3.39 -13.93
N TYR A 236 10.73 3.75 -13.43
CA TYR A 236 10.96 4.96 -12.65
C TYR A 236 12.02 5.82 -13.34
N PRO A 237 11.64 6.81 -14.18
CA PRO A 237 12.60 7.63 -14.91
C PRO A 237 13.69 8.26 -14.03
N ASN A 238 13.36 8.57 -12.78
CA ASN A 238 14.27 9.20 -11.79
C ASN A 238 14.96 8.20 -10.85
N GLY A 239 14.94 6.91 -11.21
CA GLY A 239 15.45 5.82 -10.38
C GLY A 239 14.39 5.23 -9.45
N VAL A 240 14.51 3.94 -9.16
CA VAL A 240 13.57 3.22 -8.30
C VAL A 240 13.70 3.75 -6.86
N PRO A 241 12.59 4.14 -6.20
CA PRO A 241 12.63 4.59 -4.82
C PRO A 241 13.24 3.51 -3.92
N LYS A 242 14.32 3.84 -3.20
CA LYS A 242 14.90 2.93 -2.20
C LYS A 242 13.99 2.91 -0.96
N GLY A 243 13.00 2.02 -0.98
CA GLY A 243 12.23 1.67 0.22
C GLY A 243 13.15 0.99 1.23
N GLY A 244 13.23 1.53 2.44
CA GLY A 244 14.15 1.04 3.47
C GLY A 244 13.69 -0.28 4.06
N HIS A 245 13.92 -1.40 3.38
CA HIS A 245 13.96 -2.75 3.95
C HIS A 245 15.21 -3.44 3.40
N SER A 246 16.26 -3.45 4.22
CA SER A 246 17.46 -4.23 3.99
C SER A 246 17.15 -5.70 4.28
N SER A 247 16.84 -6.47 3.24
CA SER A 247 16.89 -7.93 3.31
C SER A 247 18.19 -8.38 2.67
N SER A 248 19.14 -8.74 3.52
CA SER A 248 20.41 -9.37 3.19
C SER A 248 20.19 -10.71 2.49
N GLY A 249 20.48 -10.76 1.19
CA GLY A 249 20.75 -11.98 0.43
C GLY A 249 22.15 -11.86 -0.16
N GLY A 250 23.11 -12.60 0.41
CA GLY A 250 24.49 -12.64 -0.06
C GLY A 250 24.62 -13.45 -1.35
N GLY A 251 25.36 -12.90 -2.30
CA GLY A 251 25.75 -13.57 -3.55
C GLY A 251 26.85 -12.75 -4.20
N SER A 252 28.10 -13.14 -3.95
CA SER A 252 29.31 -12.49 -4.42
C SER A 252 29.48 -12.64 -5.92
N SER A 253 29.63 -11.54 -6.67
CA SER A 253 30.48 -11.46 -7.87
C SER A 253 30.84 -10.00 -8.15
N SER A 254 32.15 -9.77 -8.19
CA SER A 254 32.86 -8.51 -8.36
C SER A 254 32.59 -7.81 -9.70
N SER A 255 32.30 -6.51 -9.66
CA SER A 255 32.86 -5.54 -10.61
C SER A 255 32.69 -4.11 -10.07
N SER A 256 33.66 -3.28 -10.44
CA SER A 256 34.12 -2.09 -9.73
C SER A 256 33.17 -0.90 -9.80
N TYR A 257 32.90 -0.25 -8.66
CA TYR A 257 32.26 1.06 -8.62
C TYR A 257 33.00 1.97 -7.65
N SER A 258 33.57 3.04 -8.22
CA SER A 258 34.31 4.08 -7.52
C SER A 258 33.45 4.71 -6.42
N SER A 259 34.04 4.76 -5.23
CA SER A 259 33.56 5.52 -4.08
C SER A 259 33.56 7.02 -4.38
N SER A 260 32.42 7.67 -4.22
CA SER A 260 32.38 9.04 -3.69
C SER A 260 31.27 9.12 -2.65
N PHE A 261 31.70 8.93 -1.41
CA PHE A 261 30.95 9.23 -0.22
C PHE A 261 30.95 10.75 -0.05
N SER A 262 29.79 11.39 -0.12
CA SER A 262 29.58 12.65 0.59
C SER A 262 28.22 12.57 1.28
N GLY A 263 28.27 12.57 2.61
CA GLY A 263 27.11 12.46 3.45
C GLY A 263 26.30 13.75 3.49
N GLN A 264 24.99 13.61 3.71
CA GLN A 264 24.18 14.49 4.56
C GLN A 264 22.72 14.01 4.56
N ASN A 265 22.33 13.23 5.57
CA ASN A 265 20.92 13.07 5.94
C ASN A 265 20.61 13.65 7.34
N THR A 266 21.50 14.49 7.85
CA THR A 266 21.29 15.27 9.08
C THR A 266 20.47 16.53 8.81
N GLY A 267 20.50 17.08 7.59
CA GLY A 267 19.84 18.35 7.25
C GLY A 267 18.31 18.28 7.19
N LYS A 268 17.73 17.18 6.70
CA LYS A 268 16.27 17.03 6.54
C LYS A 268 15.55 16.81 7.87
N THR A 269 16.18 16.09 8.80
CA THR A 269 15.64 15.88 10.15
C THR A 269 15.72 17.16 10.99
N VAL A 270 16.79 17.94 10.84
CA VAL A 270 16.97 19.21 11.56
C VAL A 270 15.99 20.28 11.05
N ALA A 271 15.71 20.35 9.74
CA ALA A 271 14.76 21.31 9.17
C ALA A 271 13.32 21.12 9.69
N ILE A 272 12.87 19.87 9.86
CA ILE A 272 11.53 19.57 10.37
C ILE A 272 11.42 19.91 11.87
N ILE A 273 12.47 19.61 12.65
CA ILE A 273 12.51 19.91 14.09
C ILE A 273 12.56 21.42 14.33
N LEU A 274 13.38 22.16 13.58
CA LEU A 274 13.46 23.63 13.69
C LEU A 274 12.16 24.32 13.24
N GLY A 275 11.52 23.83 12.17
CA GLY A 275 10.24 24.35 11.70
C GLY A 275 9.11 24.18 12.71
N GLY A 276 9.04 23.01 13.37
CA GLY A 276 8.05 22.75 14.41
C GLY A 276 8.20 23.66 15.63
N ILE A 277 9.43 23.88 16.10
CA ILE A 277 9.71 24.75 17.25
C ILE A 277 9.36 26.21 16.94
N ALA A 278 9.71 26.69 15.74
CA ALA A 278 9.39 28.05 15.31
C ALA A 278 7.86 28.29 15.19
N ALA A 279 7.12 27.32 14.64
CA ALA A 279 5.66 27.41 14.52
C ALA A 279 4.97 27.44 15.89
N VAL A 280 5.42 26.60 16.83
CA VAL A 280 4.90 26.57 18.20
C VAL A 280 5.22 27.88 18.93
N ALA A 281 6.45 28.39 18.83
CA ALA A 281 6.84 29.66 19.44
C ALA A 281 5.99 30.82 18.89
N PHE A 282 5.77 30.86 17.58
CA PHE A 282 4.91 31.86 16.95
C PHE A 282 3.46 31.78 17.46
N LEU A 283 2.89 30.56 17.56
CA LEU A 283 1.54 30.35 18.09
C LEU A 283 1.40 30.81 19.54
N VAL A 284 2.39 30.53 20.38
CA VAL A 284 2.42 30.99 21.79
C VAL A 284 2.49 32.52 21.86
N ILE A 285 3.31 33.16 21.03
CA ILE A 285 3.39 34.64 20.95
C ILE A 285 2.04 35.23 20.53
N CYS A 286 1.39 34.67 19.50
CA CYS A 286 0.06 35.09 19.07
C CYS A 286 -0.99 34.95 20.19
N LEU A 287 -0.96 33.84 20.94
CA LEU A 287 -1.88 33.62 22.06
C LEU A 287 -1.61 34.57 23.23
N LEU A 288 -0.34 34.90 23.53
CA LEU A 288 0.00 35.89 24.55
C LEU A 288 -0.44 37.29 24.13
N PHE A 289 -0.30 37.65 22.86
CA PHE A 289 -0.82 38.90 22.31
C PHE A 289 -2.35 38.96 22.39
N ALA A 290 -3.05 37.90 21.97
CA ALA A 290 -4.50 37.81 22.07
C ALA A 290 -4.96 37.93 23.54
N ARG A 291 -4.29 37.27 24.48
CA ARG A 291 -4.61 37.40 25.92
C ARG A 291 -4.33 38.79 26.46
N ASN A 292 -3.29 39.47 26.00
CA ASN A 292 -3.02 40.86 26.39
C ASN A 292 -4.07 41.82 25.79
N LEU A 293 -4.56 41.56 24.58
CA LEU A 293 -5.66 42.33 23.96
C LEU A 293 -7.01 42.07 24.68
N VAL A 294 -7.26 40.84 25.11
CA VAL A 294 -8.47 40.49 25.90
C VAL A 294 -8.37 41.05 27.33
N LYS A 295 -7.20 40.98 27.98
CA LYS A 295 -6.98 41.52 29.33
C LYS A 295 -7.04 43.06 29.36
N LYS A 296 -6.73 43.73 28.24
CA LYS A 296 -6.91 45.17 28.09
C LYS A 296 -8.38 45.57 27.88
N ARG A 297 -9.28 44.60 27.68
CA ARG A 297 -10.73 44.78 27.48
C ARG A 297 -11.61 44.53 28.71
N ASP A 298 -11.03 44.33 29.90
CA ASP A 298 -11.79 44.37 31.18
C ASP A 298 -12.06 45.82 31.62
N GLY A 299 -12.78 46.52 30.76
CA GLY A 299 -13.19 47.91 30.92
C GLY A 299 -14.08 48.44 29.81
N ARG A 300 -14.71 47.58 28.98
CA ARG A 300 -15.98 47.86 28.27
C ARG A 300 -16.42 46.66 27.43
N LEU A 301 -17.64 46.23 27.70
CA LEU A 301 -18.46 45.36 26.87
C LEU A 301 -18.71 46.03 25.51
N LEU A 302 -18.25 45.47 24.39
CA LEU A 302 -18.90 45.68 23.09
C LEU A 302 -18.73 44.45 22.16
N THR A 303 -19.83 44.23 21.47
CA THR A 303 -20.35 43.23 20.52
C THR A 303 -19.39 42.58 19.52
N VAL A 304 -19.82 41.40 19.07
CA VAL A 304 -19.31 40.61 17.94
C VAL A 304 -19.60 41.36 16.64
N GLU A 305 -18.61 41.48 15.75
CA GLU A 305 -18.81 41.83 14.34
C GLU A 305 -18.13 40.78 13.44
N GLU A 306 -18.86 40.33 12.42
CA GLU A 306 -18.42 39.43 11.34
C GLU A 306 -17.41 40.13 10.42
N TYR A 307 -16.38 39.40 9.97
CA TYR A 307 -15.51 39.82 8.87
C TYR A 307 -15.82 39.00 7.62
N GLY A 308 -16.17 39.67 6.52
CA GLY A 308 -16.24 39.06 5.18
C GLY A 308 -14.91 39.15 4.44
N LEU A 309 -14.54 38.11 3.69
CA LEU A 309 -13.31 38.06 2.89
C LEU A 309 -13.64 38.14 1.39
N LEU A 310 -12.96 39.01 0.64
CA LEU A 310 -13.07 39.10 -0.81
C LEU A 310 -11.68 39.05 -1.45
N TRP A 311 -11.51 38.19 -2.47
CA TRP A 311 -10.23 38.00 -3.16
C TRP A 311 -10.17 38.85 -4.44
N ARG A 312 -9.11 39.65 -4.61
CA ARG A 312 -8.81 40.33 -5.90
C ARG A 312 -7.52 39.81 -6.55
N PRO A 313 -7.46 39.69 -7.89
CA PRO A 313 -6.23 39.37 -8.61
C PRO A 313 -5.27 40.57 -8.67
N ASN A 314 -3.99 40.35 -8.35
CA ASN A 314 -2.92 41.35 -8.48
C ASN A 314 -2.25 41.27 -9.86
N SER A 315 -2.26 42.38 -10.60
CA SER A 315 -1.81 42.46 -12.01
C SER A 315 -0.29 42.64 -12.20
N SER A 316 0.55 42.60 -11.15
CA SER A 316 2.00 42.85 -11.32
C SER A 316 2.94 41.74 -10.83
N ARG A 317 2.44 40.76 -10.06
CA ARG A 317 3.11 39.50 -9.73
C ARG A 317 2.02 38.49 -9.38
N GLY A 318 1.68 37.58 -10.30
CA GLY A 318 0.47 36.74 -10.26
C GLY A 318 0.20 36.02 -8.93
N GLY A 319 -0.54 36.68 -8.04
CA GLY A 319 -1.02 36.18 -6.76
C GLY A 319 -2.27 36.95 -6.32
N LEU A 320 -3.08 36.35 -5.45
CA LEU A 320 -4.28 36.99 -4.90
C LEU A 320 -3.91 37.79 -3.64
N ILE A 321 -4.38 39.04 -3.56
CA ILE A 321 -4.27 39.86 -2.35
C ILE A 321 -5.58 39.71 -1.55
N LEU A 322 -5.44 39.50 -0.24
CA LEU A 322 -6.54 39.47 0.70
C LEU A 322 -6.65 40.85 1.36
N ASP A 323 -7.66 41.63 0.99
CA ASP A 323 -7.95 42.91 1.62
C ASP A 323 -9.07 42.74 2.65
N ILE A 324 -8.83 43.19 3.88
CA ILE A 324 -9.81 43.21 4.97
C ILE A 324 -10.39 44.63 5.02
N TYR A 325 -11.69 44.79 4.74
CA TYR A 325 -12.39 46.07 4.86
C TYR A 325 -13.28 46.12 6.10
N LEU A 326 -13.30 47.28 6.78
CA LEU A 326 -14.31 47.66 7.76
C LEU A 326 -15.52 48.23 7.01
N LEU A 327 -16.65 47.52 6.98
CA LEU A 327 -17.92 48.08 6.53
C LEU A 327 -18.54 48.84 7.71
N ALA A 328 -18.46 50.18 7.67
CA ALA A 328 -19.20 51.03 8.58
C ALA A 328 -20.60 51.29 7.99
N GLU A 329 -21.59 50.54 8.44
CA GLU A 329 -23.00 50.83 8.18
C GLU A 329 -23.40 52.02 9.08
N ARG A 330 -23.92 53.07 8.45
CA ARG A 330 -24.29 54.33 9.08
C ARG A 330 -25.80 54.39 9.08
N ASP A 331 -26.43 54.21 10.23
CA ASP A 331 -27.88 54.30 10.36
C ASP A 331 -28.34 55.48 11.24
N LEU A 332 -29.45 56.09 10.78
CA LEU A 332 -30.38 57.06 11.37
C LEU A 332 -29.93 58.55 11.27
N TRP A 333 -30.64 59.43 10.58
CA TRP A 333 -32.08 59.78 10.60
C TRP A 333 -32.62 60.23 9.25
#